data_AF-A0AA39N9C0-F1
#
_entry.id   AF-A0AA39N9C0-F1
#
_cell.length_a   1.000
_cell.length_b   1.000
_cell.length_c   1.000
_cell.angle_alpha   90.00
_cell.angle_beta   90.00
_cell.angle_gamma   90.00
#
_symmetry.space_group_name_H-M   'P 1'
#
loop_
_entity.id
_entity.type
_entity.pdbx_description
1 polymer ?
#
loop_
_entity_poly.entity_id
_entity_poly.type
_entity_poly.pdbx_seq_one_letter_code
_entity_poly.pdbx_strand_id
1 'polypeptide(L)'
;MDDVTNYEEVKAEIQAPLEVMRDNPKCTDNPLIYHLDVAAMYPNIMLSNGLQPDSMVNESVCAVCYYNRPGKTYDRRLEWAWRGEFFPAHRDEYNMIRHALNQETFPPKRPGQPQRRFADLSPAEQTALLHKRLGDHSRKVYKKTKDTKIENHEAIICQRENPFYVDTVRRFRDRRYEYKGLHKTWKKNLDSAVEPLVGHMRERSIASVTA
;
A
#
# COMPACT_ATOMS: atom_id res chain seq x y z
N MET A 1 9.46 -12.03 32.32
CA MET A 1 10.86 -12.48 32.45
C MET A 1 10.95 -13.60 33.47
N ASP A 2 10.16 -13.52 34.53
CA ASP A 2 10.13 -14.50 35.62
C ASP A 2 9.81 -15.95 35.19
N ASP A 3 9.09 -16.14 34.08
CA ASP A 3 8.78 -17.47 33.50
C ASP A 3 9.89 -18.03 32.58
N VAL A 4 10.97 -17.28 32.32
CA VAL A 4 12.05 -17.69 31.40
C VAL A 4 13.21 -18.27 32.19
N THR A 5 13.42 -19.58 32.09
CA THR A 5 14.42 -20.31 32.92
C THR A 5 15.82 -20.39 32.28
N ASN A 6 15.92 -20.31 30.96
CA ASN A 6 17.15 -20.54 30.20
C ASN A 6 17.63 -19.30 29.42
N TYR A 7 17.32 -18.11 29.93
CA TYR A 7 17.62 -16.86 29.21
C TYR A 7 19.11 -16.68 28.91
N GLU A 8 19.97 -16.82 29.93
CA GLU A 8 21.42 -16.61 29.76
C GLU A 8 22.06 -17.67 28.85
N GLU A 9 21.55 -18.90 28.88
CA GLU A 9 22.01 -19.99 28.00
C GLU A 9 21.72 -19.66 26.53
N VAL A 10 20.46 -19.41 26.16
CA VAL A 10 20.06 -19.09 24.77
C VAL A 10 20.75 -17.81 24.27
N LYS A 11 20.92 -16.82 25.15
CA LYS A 11 21.67 -15.60 24.82
C LYS A 11 23.13 -15.92 24.48
N ALA A 12 23.80 -16.75 25.27
CA ALA A 12 25.17 -17.17 25.00
C ALA A 12 25.29 -17.98 23.69
N GLU A 13 24.32 -18.87 23.43
CA GLU A 13 24.24 -19.65 22.17
C GLU A 13 24.08 -18.76 20.93
N ILE A 14 23.34 -17.66 21.03
CA ILE A 14 23.20 -16.68 19.93
C ILE A 14 24.44 -15.79 19.82
N GLN A 15 25.04 -15.40 20.96
CA GLN A 15 26.17 -14.49 21.00
C GLN A 15 27.43 -15.10 20.38
N ALA A 16 27.77 -16.36 20.70
CA ALA A 16 28.98 -17.01 20.20
C ALA A 16 29.11 -17.05 18.66
N PRO A 17 28.10 -17.49 17.87
CA PRO A 17 28.19 -17.47 16.41
C PRO A 17 28.20 -16.04 15.84
N LEU A 18 27.54 -15.07 16.49
CA LEU A 18 27.62 -13.66 16.08
C LEU A 18 29.03 -13.08 16.26
N GLU A 19 29.72 -13.46 17.34
CA GLU A 19 31.12 -13.06 17.57
C GLU A 19 32.06 -13.70 16.54
N VAL A 20 31.86 -14.98 16.21
CA VAL A 20 32.62 -15.65 15.14
C VAL A 20 32.40 -14.96 13.79
N MET A 21 31.16 -14.57 13.47
CA MET A 21 30.82 -13.88 12.23
C MET A 21 31.37 -12.45 12.18
N ARG A 22 31.41 -11.75 13.32
CA ARG A 22 32.07 -10.44 13.47
C ARG A 22 33.58 -10.54 13.23
N ASP A 23 34.23 -11.54 13.83
CA ASP A 23 35.69 -11.71 13.79
C ASP A 23 36.16 -12.31 12.45
N ASN A 24 35.28 -13.04 11.75
CA ASN A 24 35.52 -13.64 10.43
C ASN A 24 34.45 -13.20 9.40
N PRO A 25 34.42 -11.92 8.98
CA PRO A 25 33.34 -11.36 8.15
C PRO A 25 33.31 -11.89 6.72
N LYS A 26 34.37 -12.57 6.27
CA LYS A 26 34.45 -13.24 4.97
C LYS A 26 34.34 -14.74 5.19
N CYS A 27 33.13 -15.27 5.13
CA CYS A 27 32.85 -16.69 5.20
C CYS A 27 32.27 -17.21 3.89
N THR A 28 32.42 -18.52 3.65
CA THR A 28 31.84 -19.22 2.51
C THR A 28 30.99 -20.36 3.06
N ASP A 29 29.71 -20.05 3.30
CA ASP A 29 28.74 -20.98 3.87
C ASP A 29 27.51 -21.09 2.97
N ASN A 30 26.75 -22.18 3.14
CA ASN A 30 25.48 -22.35 2.44
C ASN A 30 24.44 -21.36 3.02
N PRO A 31 23.79 -20.53 2.17
CA PRO A 31 22.85 -19.53 2.67
C PRO A 31 21.53 -20.16 3.12
N LEU A 32 20.93 -19.57 4.14
CA LEU A 32 19.54 -19.82 4.50
C LEU A 32 18.68 -18.68 3.97
N ILE A 33 17.77 -18.99 3.04
CA ILE A 33 16.89 -18.01 2.42
C ILE A 33 15.62 -17.87 3.27
N TYR A 34 15.49 -16.75 3.98
CA TYR A 34 14.32 -16.45 4.81
C TYR A 34 13.38 -15.46 4.14
N HIS A 35 12.07 -15.64 4.37
CA HIS A 35 11.03 -14.67 4.02
C HIS A 35 10.46 -14.06 5.31
N LEU A 36 10.71 -12.77 5.51
CA LEU A 36 10.21 -12.00 6.64
C LEU A 36 9.00 -11.17 6.19
N ASP A 37 7.86 -11.35 6.85
CA ASP A 37 6.64 -10.61 6.54
C ASP A 37 5.98 -10.09 7.83
N VAL A 38 5.53 -8.83 7.78
CA VAL A 38 4.83 -8.18 8.88
C VAL A 38 3.36 -8.55 8.81
N ALA A 39 2.89 -9.27 9.84
CA ALA A 39 1.48 -9.64 9.91
C ALA A 39 0.57 -8.41 9.89
N ALA A 40 -0.30 -8.31 8.88
CA ALA A 40 -1.27 -7.22 8.73
C ALA A 40 -0.62 -5.81 8.82
N MET A 41 0.43 -5.59 8.02
CA MET A 41 1.22 -4.35 8.00
C MET A 41 0.37 -3.06 7.99
N TYR A 42 -0.43 -2.83 6.93
CA TYR A 42 -1.20 -1.60 6.81
C TYR A 42 -2.26 -1.42 7.91
N PRO A 43 -3.07 -2.42 8.28
CA PRO A 43 -3.96 -2.29 9.43
C PRO A 43 -3.24 -1.89 10.71
N ASN A 44 -2.08 -2.47 11.00
CA ASN A 44 -1.32 -2.09 12.19
C ASN A 44 -0.75 -0.66 12.08
N ILE A 45 -0.28 -0.24 10.92
CA ILE A 45 0.15 1.16 10.69
C ILE A 45 -1.02 2.13 10.90
N MET A 46 -2.21 1.82 10.38
CA MET A 46 -3.42 2.62 10.57
C MET A 46 -3.78 2.74 12.06
N LEU A 47 -3.77 1.63 12.79
CA LEU A 47 -4.12 1.59 14.22
C LEU A 47 -3.09 2.33 15.09
N SER A 48 -1.80 2.14 14.84
CA SER A 48 -0.71 2.79 15.61
C SER A 48 -0.67 4.31 15.42
N ASN A 49 -1.19 4.80 14.29
CA ASN A 49 -1.19 6.22 13.94
C ASN A 49 -2.58 6.89 14.00
N GLY A 50 -3.63 6.13 14.32
CA GLY A 50 -4.99 6.64 14.30
C GLY A 50 -5.40 7.15 12.90
N LEU A 51 -4.95 6.48 11.83
CA LEU A 51 -5.23 6.91 10.46
C LEU A 51 -6.67 6.57 10.09
N GLN A 52 -7.44 7.61 9.84
CA GLN A 52 -8.78 7.54 9.24
C GLN A 52 -9.05 8.81 8.44
N PRO A 53 -9.94 8.76 7.45
CA PRO A 53 -10.23 9.91 6.59
C PRO A 53 -10.58 11.18 7.36
N ASP A 54 -11.47 11.08 8.35
CA ASP A 54 -11.95 12.23 9.12
C ASP A 54 -10.89 12.82 10.06
N SER A 55 -9.88 12.03 10.43
CA SER A 55 -8.76 12.51 11.26
C SER A 55 -7.76 13.36 10.48
N MET A 56 -7.78 13.33 9.13
CA MET A 56 -6.89 14.15 8.31
C MET A 56 -7.44 15.58 8.22
N VAL A 57 -6.84 16.48 9.00
CA VAL A 57 -7.29 17.87 9.12
C VAL A 57 -6.26 18.84 8.58
N ASN A 58 -6.72 20.01 8.13
CA ASN A 58 -5.84 21.12 7.75
C ASN A 58 -5.59 22.03 8.96
N GLU A 59 -4.55 22.87 8.87
CA GLU A 59 -4.20 23.82 9.93
C GLU A 59 -5.36 24.73 10.32
N SER A 60 -6.16 25.19 9.35
CA SER A 60 -7.33 26.04 9.60
C SER A 60 -8.39 25.35 10.46
N VAL A 61 -8.62 24.05 10.27
CA VAL A 61 -9.58 23.25 11.04
C VAL A 61 -9.02 22.97 12.43
N CYS A 62 -7.73 22.67 12.53
CA CYS A 62 -7.07 22.47 13.82
C CYS A 62 -7.08 23.76 14.66
N ALA A 63 -6.89 24.91 14.03
CA ALA A 63 -6.81 26.21 14.69
C ALA A 63 -8.10 26.60 15.42
N VAL A 64 -9.27 26.32 14.82
CA VAL A 64 -10.60 26.63 15.38
C VAL A 64 -11.09 25.57 16.38
N CYS A 65 -10.37 24.47 16.53
CA CYS A 65 -10.76 23.38 17.43
C CYS A 65 -10.74 23.86 18.89
N TYR A 66 -11.79 23.55 19.65
CA TYR A 66 -11.89 23.87 21.08
C TYR A 66 -10.71 23.33 21.92
N TYR A 67 -10.10 22.25 21.44
CA TYR A 67 -8.99 21.62 22.13
C TYR A 67 -7.63 22.24 21.80
N ASN A 68 -7.56 23.20 20.87
CA ASN A 68 -6.33 23.86 20.46
C ASN A 68 -5.81 24.78 21.58
N ARG A 69 -5.02 24.18 22.49
CA ARG A 69 -4.41 24.84 23.64
C ARG A 69 -2.88 24.71 23.54
N PRO A 70 -2.11 25.63 24.16
CA PRO A 70 -0.66 25.49 24.24
C PRO A 70 -0.26 24.12 24.79
N GLY A 71 0.72 23.45 24.15
CA GLY A 71 1.17 22.11 24.56
C GLY A 71 0.27 20.95 24.08
N LYS A 72 -0.52 21.13 23.01
CA LYS A 72 -1.26 20.02 22.38
C LYS A 72 -0.31 18.89 21.95
N THR A 73 -0.78 17.65 22.14
CA THR A 73 -0.05 16.41 21.82
C THR A 73 -0.81 15.49 20.86
N TYR A 74 -2.00 15.92 20.41
CA TYR A 74 -2.92 15.11 19.62
C TYR A 74 -2.91 15.45 18.12
N ASP A 75 -2.13 16.43 17.69
CA ASP A 75 -1.92 16.80 16.29
C ASP A 75 -0.67 16.10 15.74
N ARG A 76 -0.80 14.81 15.47
CA ARG A 76 0.31 14.03 14.91
C ARG A 76 0.55 14.46 13.47
N ARG A 77 1.76 14.94 13.16
CA ARG A 77 2.18 15.26 11.78
C ARG A 77 2.88 14.07 11.15
N LEU A 78 2.47 13.70 9.95
CA LEU A 78 3.08 12.63 9.17
C LEU A 78 3.30 13.08 7.73
N GLU A 79 4.44 12.70 7.18
CA GLU A 79 4.77 12.93 5.78
C GLU A 79 4.22 11.83 4.88
N TRP A 80 3.81 12.22 3.67
CA TRP A 80 3.44 11.29 2.61
C TRP A 80 3.90 11.81 1.25
N ALA A 81 4.25 10.89 0.36
CA ALA A 81 4.66 11.22 -1.00
C ALA A 81 3.43 11.28 -1.93
N TRP A 82 3.12 12.46 -2.44
CA TRP A 82 2.20 12.64 -3.54
C TRP A 82 2.91 12.37 -4.87
N ARG A 83 2.27 11.61 -5.76
CA ARG A 83 2.76 11.36 -7.12
C ARG A 83 1.72 11.86 -8.12
N GLY A 84 2.07 12.91 -8.85
CA GLY A 84 1.28 13.44 -9.94
C GLY A 84 1.78 12.94 -11.30
N GLU A 85 0.87 12.45 -12.13
CA GLU A 85 1.11 12.24 -13.56
C GLU A 85 0.28 13.24 -14.37
N PHE A 86 0.94 14.09 -15.13
CA PHE A 86 0.29 15.18 -15.88
C PHE A 86 0.89 15.33 -17.28
N PHE A 87 0.17 15.99 -18.18
CA PHE A 87 0.71 16.32 -19.50
C PHE A 87 1.81 17.39 -19.35
N PRO A 88 2.95 17.28 -20.04
CA PRO A 88 4.01 18.29 -19.97
C PRO A 88 3.60 19.64 -20.54
N ALA A 89 2.51 19.68 -21.32
CA ALA A 89 2.01 20.90 -21.95
C ALA A 89 1.61 21.96 -20.92
N HIS A 90 1.99 23.22 -21.18
CA HIS A 90 1.67 24.36 -20.34
C HIS A 90 0.25 24.88 -20.57
N ARG A 91 -0.19 25.83 -19.72
CA ARG A 91 -1.58 26.33 -19.70
C ARG A 91 -1.98 27.03 -20.99
N ASP A 92 -1.05 27.74 -21.62
CA ASP A 92 -1.21 28.40 -22.92
C ASP A 92 -1.42 27.39 -24.05
N GLU A 93 -0.63 26.32 -24.09
CA GLU A 93 -0.80 25.24 -25.08
C GLU A 93 -2.11 24.47 -24.86
N TYR A 94 -2.48 24.24 -23.60
CA TYR A 94 -3.79 23.70 -23.26
C TYR A 94 -4.92 24.58 -23.79
N ASN A 95 -4.84 25.90 -23.58
CA ASN A 95 -5.84 26.84 -24.07
C ASN A 95 -5.89 26.86 -25.60
N MET A 96 -4.75 26.85 -26.28
CA MET A 96 -4.67 26.76 -27.75
C MET A 96 -5.39 25.52 -28.27
N ILE A 97 -5.10 24.34 -27.70
CA ILE A 97 -5.76 23.08 -28.09
C ILE A 97 -7.27 23.14 -27.82
N ARG A 98 -7.67 23.71 -26.68
CA ARG A 98 -9.08 23.90 -26.34
C ARG A 98 -9.79 24.84 -27.32
N HIS A 99 -9.15 25.93 -27.74
CA HIS A 99 -9.69 26.84 -28.75
C HIS A 99 -9.83 26.16 -30.12
N ALA A 100 -8.83 25.38 -30.54
CA ALA A 100 -8.90 24.60 -31.77
C ALA A 100 -10.08 23.61 -31.74
N LEU A 101 -10.23 22.86 -30.64
CA LEU A 101 -11.36 21.94 -30.46
C LEU A 101 -12.73 22.65 -30.50
N ASN A 102 -12.83 23.87 -29.97
CA ASN A 102 -14.06 24.66 -30.02
C ASN A 102 -14.47 25.10 -31.44
N GLN A 103 -13.51 25.16 -32.37
CA GLN A 103 -13.76 25.50 -33.77
C GLN A 103 -14.09 24.27 -34.63
N GLU A 104 -13.79 23.06 -34.14
CA GLU A 104 -14.10 21.82 -34.83
C GLU A 104 -15.58 21.41 -34.66
N THR A 105 -16.10 20.67 -35.63
CA THR A 105 -17.40 19.99 -35.55
C THR A 105 -17.22 18.50 -35.32
N PHE A 106 -18.12 17.92 -34.56
CA PHE A 106 -18.07 16.52 -34.15
C PHE A 106 -19.27 15.74 -34.70
N PRO A 107 -19.11 14.43 -34.94
CA PRO A 107 -20.21 13.60 -35.41
C PRO A 107 -21.44 13.65 -34.48
N PRO A 108 -22.63 13.46 -35.06
CA PRO A 108 -23.85 13.35 -34.28
C PRO A 108 -23.80 12.15 -33.34
N LYS A 109 -24.48 12.24 -32.19
CA LYS A 109 -24.57 11.14 -31.22
C LYS A 109 -25.40 9.95 -31.74
N ARG A 110 -26.35 10.23 -32.65
CA ARG A 110 -27.23 9.25 -33.28
C ARG A 110 -27.25 9.45 -34.79
N PRO A 111 -27.42 8.39 -35.59
CA PRO A 111 -27.59 8.52 -37.04
C PRO A 111 -28.73 9.50 -37.38
N GLY A 112 -28.49 10.42 -38.31
CA GLY A 112 -29.49 11.39 -38.79
C GLY A 112 -29.60 12.71 -38.01
N GLN A 113 -28.84 12.92 -36.94
CA GLN A 113 -28.78 14.21 -36.23
C GLN A 113 -27.74 15.18 -36.84
N PRO A 114 -27.86 16.50 -36.58
CA PRO A 114 -26.86 17.47 -37.01
C PRO A 114 -25.52 17.26 -36.29
N GLN A 115 -24.45 17.77 -36.90
CA GLN A 115 -23.13 17.80 -36.28
C GLN A 115 -23.15 18.64 -34.99
N ARG A 116 -22.33 18.24 -34.02
CA ARG A 116 -22.25 18.85 -32.68
C ARG A 116 -21.04 19.75 -32.58
N ARG A 117 -21.10 20.83 -31.80
CA ARG A 117 -19.91 21.61 -31.42
C ARG A 117 -19.29 21.01 -30.16
N PHE A 118 -18.05 21.39 -29.85
CA PHE A 118 -17.36 20.92 -28.65
C PHE A 118 -18.15 21.17 -27.36
N ALA A 119 -18.78 22.34 -27.24
CA ALA A 119 -19.59 22.70 -26.08
C ALA A 119 -20.85 21.81 -25.91
N ASP A 120 -21.37 21.25 -27.00
CA ASP A 120 -22.57 20.40 -26.99
C ASP A 120 -22.24 18.93 -26.65
N LEU A 121 -20.95 18.58 -26.54
CA LEU A 121 -20.50 17.27 -26.12
C LEU A 121 -20.66 17.10 -24.61
N SER A 122 -20.85 15.86 -24.16
CA SER A 122 -20.84 15.56 -22.73
C SER A 122 -19.46 15.86 -22.11
N PRO A 123 -19.39 16.18 -20.79
CA PRO A 123 -18.12 16.44 -20.12
C PRO A 123 -17.09 15.31 -20.30
N ALA A 124 -17.54 14.06 -20.37
CA ALA A 124 -16.69 12.89 -20.63
C ALA A 124 -16.12 12.89 -22.05
N GLU A 125 -16.94 13.17 -23.07
CA GLU A 125 -16.49 13.30 -24.47
C GLU A 125 -15.49 14.46 -24.62
N GLN A 126 -15.80 15.63 -24.03
CA GLN A 126 -14.91 16.79 -24.03
C GLN A 126 -13.55 16.46 -23.41
N THR A 127 -13.55 15.81 -22.24
CA THR A 127 -12.33 15.41 -21.54
C THR A 127 -11.52 14.40 -22.34
N ALA A 128 -12.17 13.40 -22.95
CA ALA A 128 -11.48 12.40 -23.76
C ALA A 128 -10.81 13.03 -24.99
N LEU A 129 -11.49 13.94 -25.68
CA LEU A 129 -10.93 14.67 -26.82
C LEU A 129 -9.77 15.57 -26.42
N LEU A 130 -9.91 16.31 -25.31
CA LEU A 130 -8.84 17.14 -24.76
C LEU A 130 -7.62 16.30 -24.38
N HIS A 131 -7.80 15.21 -23.64
CA HIS A 131 -6.71 14.32 -23.26
C HIS A 131 -6.02 13.70 -24.47
N LYS A 132 -6.79 13.30 -25.50
CA LYS A 132 -6.22 12.78 -26.75
C LYS A 132 -5.36 13.83 -27.45
N ARG A 133 -5.90 15.04 -27.68
CA ARG A 133 -5.17 16.12 -28.37
C ARG A 133 -3.96 16.60 -27.57
N LEU A 134 -4.08 16.73 -26.25
CA LEU A 134 -2.96 17.06 -25.37
C LEU A 134 -1.89 15.98 -25.38
N GLY A 135 -2.27 14.70 -25.39
CA GLY A 135 -1.33 13.59 -25.47
C GLY A 135 -0.57 13.57 -26.80
N ASP A 136 -1.27 13.79 -27.92
CA ASP A 136 -0.64 13.85 -29.24
C ASP A 136 0.27 15.07 -29.40
N HIS A 137 -0.17 16.24 -28.90
CA HIS A 137 0.66 17.45 -28.84
C HIS A 137 1.90 17.24 -27.99
N SER A 138 1.73 16.67 -26.79
CA SER A 138 2.82 16.39 -25.85
C SER A 138 3.84 15.43 -26.47
N ARG A 139 3.38 14.36 -27.13
CA ARG A 139 4.28 13.43 -27.85
C ARG A 139 5.04 14.12 -28.98
N LYS A 140 4.41 15.05 -29.70
CA LYS A 140 5.02 15.75 -30.82
C LYS A 140 6.08 16.76 -30.37
N VAL A 141 5.73 17.62 -29.41
CA VAL A 141 6.55 18.75 -28.94
C VAL A 141 7.57 18.30 -27.89
N TYR A 142 7.12 17.58 -26.85
CA TYR A 142 7.92 17.21 -25.69
C TYR A 142 8.52 15.80 -25.77
N LYS A 143 8.20 15.02 -26.81
CA LYS A 143 8.62 13.61 -27.01
C LYS A 143 8.20 12.65 -25.88
N LYS A 144 7.29 13.09 -25.01
CA LYS A 144 6.69 12.30 -23.94
C LYS A 144 5.23 12.65 -23.79
N THR A 145 4.40 11.67 -23.39
CA THR A 145 2.95 11.90 -23.23
C THR A 145 2.62 12.45 -21.84
N LYS A 146 3.34 12.00 -20.82
CA LYS A 146 3.15 12.40 -19.42
C LYS A 146 4.49 12.73 -18.80
N ASP A 147 4.45 13.63 -17.82
CA ASP A 147 5.52 13.83 -16.85
C ASP A 147 5.07 13.33 -15.48
N THR A 148 6.01 12.83 -14.69
CA THR A 148 5.75 12.35 -13.32
C THR A 148 6.53 13.20 -12.33
N LYS A 149 5.84 13.73 -11.33
CA LYS A 149 6.45 14.46 -10.23
C LYS A 149 6.07 13.82 -8.89
N ILE A 150 7.05 13.69 -8.01
CA ILE A 150 6.87 13.22 -6.65
C ILE A 150 7.17 14.39 -5.71
N GLU A 151 6.22 14.70 -4.84
CA GLU A 151 6.33 15.78 -3.86
C GLU A 151 6.00 15.22 -2.47
N ASN A 152 6.78 15.58 -1.45
CA ASN A 152 6.46 15.24 -0.08
C ASN A 152 5.51 16.29 0.49
N HIS A 153 4.40 15.82 1.03
CA HIS A 153 3.42 16.64 1.73
C HIS A 153 3.36 16.22 3.19
N GLU A 154 2.96 17.15 4.05
CA GLU A 154 2.65 16.87 5.45
C GLU A 154 1.13 16.86 5.64
N ALA A 155 0.64 15.90 6.41
CA ALA A 155 -0.73 15.84 6.87
C ALA A 155 -0.78 15.92 8.41
N ILE A 156 -1.85 16.52 8.94
CA ILE A 156 -2.12 16.56 10.37
C ILE A 156 -3.19 15.52 10.69
N ILE A 157 -2.88 14.60 11.60
CA ILE A 157 -3.75 13.50 12.01
C ILE A 157 -4.24 13.77 13.43
N CYS A 158 -5.51 14.19 13.54
CA CYS A 158 -6.17 14.42 14.81
C CYS A 158 -6.38 13.11 15.58
N GLN A 159 -5.69 12.95 16.71
CA GLN A 159 -5.81 11.79 17.60
C GLN A 159 -7.03 11.86 18.54
N ARG A 160 -7.87 12.90 18.42
CA ARG A 160 -9.08 13.09 19.23
C ARG A 160 -10.37 12.93 18.45
N GLU A 161 -10.27 12.76 17.13
CA GLU A 161 -11.44 12.54 16.30
C GLU A 161 -12.14 11.24 16.67
N ASN A 162 -13.44 11.14 16.40
CA ASN A 162 -14.21 9.93 16.66
C ASN A 162 -13.55 8.71 15.97
N PRO A 163 -13.11 7.67 16.71
CA PRO A 163 -12.29 6.60 16.16
C PRO A 163 -13.10 5.49 15.45
N PHE A 164 -14.33 5.77 15.00
CA PHE A 164 -15.23 4.75 14.41
C PHE A 164 -14.56 3.91 13.31
N TYR A 165 -13.81 4.53 12.39
CA TYR A 165 -13.13 3.82 11.30
C TYR A 165 -11.97 2.97 11.84
N VAL A 166 -11.12 3.56 12.68
CA VAL A 166 -9.98 2.88 13.32
C VAL A 166 -10.44 1.67 14.15
N ASP A 167 -11.52 1.82 14.91
CA ASP A 167 -12.12 0.75 15.71
C ASP A 167 -12.68 -0.38 14.84
N THR A 168 -13.27 -0.05 13.70
CA THR A 168 -13.74 -1.04 12.73
C THR A 168 -12.57 -1.84 12.14
N VAL A 169 -11.48 -1.17 11.77
CA VAL A 169 -10.25 -1.83 11.30
C VAL A 169 -9.68 -2.75 12.38
N ARG A 170 -9.67 -2.31 13.64
CA ARG A 170 -9.21 -3.13 14.78
C ARG A 170 -10.02 -4.42 14.91
N ARG A 171 -11.36 -4.29 14.97
CA ARG A 171 -12.27 -5.43 15.08
C ARG A 171 -12.09 -6.43 13.94
N PHE A 172 -11.92 -5.96 12.72
CA PHE A 172 -11.72 -6.83 11.56
C PHE A 172 -10.36 -7.54 11.59
N ARG A 173 -9.29 -6.82 11.98
CA ARG A 173 -7.95 -7.39 12.15
C ARG A 173 -7.95 -8.49 13.22
N ASP A 174 -8.57 -8.22 14.37
CA ASP A 174 -8.57 -9.15 15.50
C ASP A 174 -9.36 -10.42 15.16
N ARG A 175 -10.53 -10.28 14.52
CA ARG A 175 -11.28 -11.42 13.96
C ARG A 175 -10.47 -12.22 12.95
N ARG A 176 -9.70 -11.55 12.07
CA ARG A 176 -8.81 -12.24 11.14
C ARG A 176 -7.71 -13.02 11.88
N TYR A 177 -7.18 -12.49 12.99
CA TYR A 177 -6.17 -13.20 13.78
C TYR A 177 -6.73 -14.46 14.44
N GLU A 178 -7.99 -14.46 14.88
CA GLU A 178 -8.65 -15.68 15.37
C GLU A 178 -8.64 -16.77 14.29
N TYR A 179 -9.14 -16.47 13.09
CA TYR A 179 -9.16 -17.44 11.99
C TYR A 179 -7.76 -17.85 11.53
N LYS A 180 -6.81 -16.93 11.50
CA LYS A 180 -5.41 -17.24 11.17
C LYS A 180 -4.80 -18.18 12.22
N GLY A 181 -5.12 -17.97 13.50
CA GLY A 181 -4.71 -18.83 14.61
C GLY A 181 -5.30 -20.23 14.47
N LEU A 182 -6.61 -20.33 14.26
CA LEU A 182 -7.29 -21.60 14.01
C LEU A 182 -6.69 -22.33 12.81
N HIS A 183 -6.50 -21.66 11.69
CA HIS A 183 -5.87 -22.25 10.50
C HIS A 183 -4.46 -22.78 10.80
N LYS A 184 -3.63 -22.02 11.54
CA LYS A 184 -2.29 -22.47 11.94
C LYS A 184 -2.35 -23.72 12.83
N THR A 185 -3.24 -23.72 13.82
CA THR A 185 -3.43 -24.86 14.74
C THR A 185 -3.88 -26.10 13.98
N TRP A 186 -4.91 -25.99 13.14
CA TRP A 186 -5.44 -27.12 12.39
C TRP A 186 -4.48 -27.63 11.33
N LYS A 187 -3.74 -26.73 10.66
CA LYS A 187 -2.67 -27.13 9.75
C LYS A 187 -1.60 -27.93 10.48
N LYS A 188 -1.12 -27.45 11.64
CA LYS A 188 -0.13 -28.18 12.44
C LYS A 188 -0.65 -29.56 12.87
N ASN A 189 -1.89 -29.64 13.34
CA ASN A 189 -2.51 -30.91 13.74
C ASN A 189 -2.59 -31.90 12.56
N LEU A 190 -2.96 -31.41 11.38
CA LEU A 190 -3.00 -32.22 10.17
C LEU A 190 -1.60 -32.71 9.78
N ASP A 191 -0.63 -31.80 9.73
CA ASP A 191 0.75 -32.12 9.37
C ASP A 191 1.31 -33.19 10.33
N SER A 192 1.14 -33.02 11.65
CA SER A 192 1.55 -34.01 12.65
C SER A 192 0.81 -35.35 12.57
N ALA A 193 -0.45 -35.37 12.11
CA ALA A 193 -1.21 -36.60 11.93
C ALA A 193 -0.81 -37.35 10.64
N VAL A 194 -0.42 -36.63 9.58
CA VAL A 194 -0.04 -37.19 8.27
C VAL A 194 1.42 -37.62 8.23
N GLU A 195 2.31 -36.97 8.97
CA GLU A 195 3.73 -37.30 9.06
C GLU A 195 4.03 -38.80 9.32
N PRO A 196 3.37 -39.49 10.28
CA PRO A 196 3.55 -40.93 10.47
C PRO A 196 2.97 -41.79 9.33
N LEU A 197 1.95 -41.33 8.59
CA LEU A 197 1.37 -42.06 7.45
C LEU A 197 2.29 -42.04 6.23
N VAL A 198 2.98 -40.92 5.99
CA VAL A 198 3.96 -40.79 4.90
C VAL A 198 5.23 -41.59 5.21
N GLY A 199 5.63 -41.66 6.48
CA GLY A 199 6.70 -42.55 6.96
C GLY A 199 6.40 -44.02 6.68
N HIS A 200 5.19 -44.48 7.07
CA HIS A 200 4.74 -45.86 6.82
C HIS A 200 4.59 -46.22 5.33
N MET A 201 4.20 -45.28 4.46
CA MET A 201 4.16 -45.53 3.01
C MET A 201 5.55 -45.63 2.38
N ARG A 202 6.52 -44.83 2.84
CA ARG A 202 7.92 -44.93 2.40
C ARG A 202 8.57 -46.25 2.83
N GLU A 203 8.32 -46.71 4.04
CA GLU A 203 8.81 -48.02 4.52
C GLU A 203 8.18 -49.19 3.76
N ARG A 204 6.88 -49.14 3.45
CA ARG A 204 6.21 -50.19 2.65
C ARG A 204 6.67 -50.24 1.19
N SER A 205 6.99 -49.09 0.58
CA SER A 205 7.51 -49.05 -0.80
C SER A 205 8.96 -49.54 -0.92
N ILE A 206 9.75 -49.48 0.16
CA ILE A 206 11.11 -50.05 0.19
C ILE A 206 11.04 -51.57 0.40
N ALA A 207 10.11 -52.05 1.25
CA ALA A 207 9.92 -53.47 1.52
C ALA A 207 9.35 -54.27 0.31
N SER A 208 8.68 -53.64 -0.65
CA SER A 208 8.16 -54.32 -1.85
C SER A 208 9.17 -54.42 -3.00
N VAL A 209 10.34 -53.79 -2.89
CA VAL A 209 11.41 -53.83 -3.91
C VAL A 209 12.50 -54.85 -3.54
N THR A 210 12.48 -55.38 -2.31
CA THR A 210 13.45 -56.35 -1.79
C THR A 210 12.89 -57.76 -1.57
N ALA A 211 11.76 -58.11 -2.20
CA ALA A 211 11.20 -59.47 -2.22
C ALA A 211 11.14 -60.04 -3.64
#